data_AF-A0A135RPL9-F1
#
_entry.id   AF-A0A135RPL9-F1
#
_cell.length_a   1.000
_cell.length_b   1.000
_cell.length_c   1.000
_cell.angle_alpha   90.00
_cell.angle_beta   90.00
_cell.angle_gamma   90.00
#
_symmetry.space_group_name_H-M   'P 1'
#
loop_
_entity.id
_entity.type
_entity.pdbx_description
1 polymer ?
#
loop_
_entity_poly.entity_id
_entity_poly.type
_entity_poly.pdbx_seq_one_letter_code
_entity_poly.pdbx_strand_id
1 'polypeptide(L)'
;MVHFFDFPREIRDLVHDHYVTVKGGYIVDFDSNTLRGAGNEPLDLAFIYTCKKAASDLDGLPLSLNTLTFSTIYSEEHRTTAGRFNLMVERLNWQRGRELDAICLNDGIGSDEVWAELLEAHPKFAPYLTLLRNRKANFNFAHVADINVGPDGSCGETPSVFRNFLHSALQMILYHRQQPDKKQSRDRKNCYADFKSSIGLESLVKLNPNPWAVPSREWLEAAISNTDCWVKSDINRNWSFSRPGHQVSKLKHRYSAAAVAIRFLESLSHAARMGIRRIVLNEDWKAVGFAECHAMGLIPYCQENSLLFVDRRVDMWRTVFQTTTIFGSKDPVMPPKDDDSLPAHQISYRAAVWIAEAVELANAGMPRGSFALTFEGDSTCANIF
;
A
#
# COMPACT_ATOMS: atom_id res chain seq x y z
N MET A 1 -0.43 -22.73 -54.43
CA MET A 1 0.32 -22.00 -53.38
C MET A 1 -0.46 -22.22 -52.10
N VAL A 2 0.17 -22.73 -51.03
CA VAL A 2 -0.51 -22.97 -49.75
C VAL A 2 -0.44 -21.67 -48.95
N HIS A 3 -1.57 -21.15 -48.51
CA HIS A 3 -1.66 -19.96 -47.66
C HIS A 3 -1.54 -20.35 -46.18
N PHE A 4 -1.04 -19.43 -45.34
CA PHE A 4 -0.88 -19.69 -43.90
C PHE A 4 -2.18 -20.16 -43.21
N PHE A 5 -3.32 -19.60 -43.60
CA PHE A 5 -4.62 -19.99 -43.06
C PHE A 5 -5.16 -21.31 -43.61
N ASP A 6 -4.49 -21.93 -44.58
CA ASP A 6 -4.81 -23.28 -45.03
C ASP A 6 -4.23 -24.35 -44.08
N PHE A 7 -3.27 -23.97 -43.22
CA PHE A 7 -2.78 -24.87 -42.18
C PHE A 7 -3.86 -25.17 -41.11
N PRO A 8 -3.88 -26.40 -40.57
CA PRO A 8 -4.72 -26.76 -39.42
C PRO A 8 -4.49 -25.83 -38.23
N ARG A 9 -5.51 -25.69 -37.38
CA ARG A 9 -5.49 -24.75 -36.24
C ARG A 9 -4.30 -25.04 -35.32
N GLU A 10 -3.99 -26.30 -35.11
CA GLU A 10 -2.90 -26.78 -34.26
C GLU A 10 -1.54 -26.28 -34.75
N ILE A 11 -1.30 -26.32 -36.06
CA ILE A 11 -0.05 -25.81 -36.65
C ILE A 11 0.01 -24.29 -36.57
N ARG A 12 -1.13 -23.61 -36.78
CA ARG A 12 -1.18 -22.15 -36.63
C ARG A 12 -0.92 -21.72 -35.19
N ASP A 13 -1.47 -22.43 -34.20
CA ASP A 13 -1.25 -22.13 -32.78
C ASP A 13 0.22 -22.30 -32.40
N LEU A 14 0.93 -23.32 -32.90
CA LEU A 14 2.38 -23.43 -32.71
C LEU A 14 3.15 -22.21 -33.25
N VAL A 15 2.74 -21.68 -34.40
CA VAL A 15 3.34 -20.47 -34.99
C VAL A 15 2.98 -19.24 -34.19
N HIS A 16 1.71 -19.11 -33.77
CA HIS A 16 1.22 -18.02 -32.94
C HIS A 16 1.95 -17.95 -31.60
N ASP A 17 2.08 -19.08 -30.92
CA ASP A 17 2.78 -19.21 -29.64
C ASP A 17 4.23 -18.76 -29.79
N HIS A 18 4.93 -19.23 -30.82
CA HIS A 18 6.31 -18.82 -31.09
C HIS A 18 6.42 -17.32 -31.39
N TYR A 19 5.46 -16.76 -32.12
CA TYR A 19 5.48 -15.36 -32.52
C TYR A 19 5.28 -14.40 -31.34
N VAL A 20 4.34 -14.69 -30.44
CA VAL A 20 4.00 -13.76 -29.34
C VAL A 20 4.84 -13.97 -28.08
N THR A 21 5.52 -15.11 -27.95
CA THR A 21 6.34 -15.42 -26.77
C THR A 21 7.66 -14.66 -26.82
N VAL A 22 7.90 -13.84 -25.80
CA VAL A 22 9.17 -13.12 -25.62
C VAL A 22 9.98 -13.77 -24.51
N LYS A 23 11.28 -13.97 -24.76
CA LYS A 23 12.18 -14.53 -23.76
C LYS A 23 12.25 -13.58 -22.55
N GLY A 24 11.87 -14.08 -21.37
CA GLY A 24 11.79 -13.28 -20.15
C GLY A 24 10.43 -12.58 -19.94
N GLY A 25 9.50 -12.72 -20.88
CA GLY A 25 8.15 -12.17 -20.80
C GLY A 25 8.09 -10.67 -21.11
N TYR A 26 7.11 -10.00 -20.53
CA TYR A 26 6.87 -8.58 -20.73
C TYR A 26 7.18 -7.77 -19.47
N ILE A 27 7.62 -6.55 -19.67
CA ILE A 27 7.84 -5.54 -18.63
C ILE A 27 6.95 -4.33 -18.90
N VAL A 28 6.67 -3.55 -17.86
CA VAL A 28 5.87 -2.32 -17.99
C VAL A 28 6.78 -1.11 -18.01
N ASP A 29 6.59 -0.28 -19.03
CA ASP A 29 7.08 1.09 -19.06
C ASP A 29 6.15 1.95 -18.18
N PHE A 30 6.69 2.50 -17.10
CA PHE A 30 5.89 3.21 -16.09
C PHE A 30 5.31 4.53 -16.61
N ASP A 31 6.05 5.23 -17.48
CA ASP A 31 5.69 6.56 -17.92
C ASP A 31 4.60 6.47 -18.99
N SER A 32 4.76 5.60 -19.99
CA SER A 32 3.72 5.34 -20.99
C SER A 32 2.61 4.41 -20.51
N ASN A 33 2.83 3.67 -19.41
CA ASN A 33 1.95 2.62 -18.90
C ASN A 33 1.67 1.54 -19.98
N THR A 34 2.69 1.19 -20.77
CA THR A 34 2.60 0.20 -21.86
C THR A 34 3.55 -0.96 -21.66
N LEU A 35 3.27 -2.07 -22.34
CA LEU A 35 4.11 -3.27 -22.31
C LEU A 35 5.29 -3.14 -23.27
N ARG A 36 6.42 -3.72 -22.87
CA ARG A 36 7.60 -3.96 -23.70
C ARG A 36 8.11 -5.38 -23.48
N GLY A 37 8.86 -5.93 -24.42
CA GLY A 37 9.59 -7.17 -24.21
C GLY A 37 10.66 -7.00 -23.13
N ALA A 38 10.94 -8.06 -22.38
CA ALA A 38 12.06 -8.08 -21.45
C ALA A 38 13.36 -7.67 -22.17
N GLY A 39 14.24 -6.93 -21.49
CA GLY A 39 15.41 -6.31 -22.13
C GLY A 39 15.11 -5.02 -22.92
N ASN A 40 13.89 -4.47 -22.77
CA ASN A 40 13.43 -3.26 -23.46
C ASN A 40 13.26 -3.44 -24.98
N GLU A 41 12.98 -4.67 -25.41
CA GLU A 41 12.72 -5.01 -26.81
C GLU A 41 11.30 -4.56 -27.21
N PRO A 42 11.10 -4.07 -28.44
CA PRO A 42 9.76 -3.75 -28.93
C PRO A 42 8.93 -5.03 -29.08
N LEU A 43 7.63 -4.96 -28.77
CA LEU A 43 6.71 -6.06 -29.05
C LEU A 43 6.38 -6.08 -30.54
N ASP A 44 6.70 -7.18 -31.22
CA ASP A 44 6.28 -7.38 -32.60
C ASP A 44 4.82 -7.82 -32.64
N LEU A 45 3.93 -6.87 -32.96
CA LEU A 45 2.49 -7.08 -33.11
C LEU A 45 2.07 -7.03 -34.59
N ALA A 46 3.01 -6.96 -35.53
CA ALA A 46 2.72 -6.76 -36.95
C ALA A 46 1.76 -7.84 -37.48
N PHE A 47 1.94 -9.09 -37.05
CA PHE A 47 1.13 -10.21 -37.50
C PHE A 47 -0.34 -10.09 -37.06
N ILE A 48 -0.61 -9.62 -35.83
CA ILE A 48 -1.96 -9.36 -35.32
C ILE A 48 -2.68 -8.34 -36.21
N TYR A 49 -1.94 -7.34 -36.73
CA TYR A 49 -2.51 -6.28 -37.57
C TYR A 49 -2.65 -6.63 -39.05
N THR A 50 -2.23 -7.82 -39.49
CA THR A 50 -2.32 -8.20 -40.91
C THR A 50 -3.76 -8.43 -41.38
N CYS A 51 -4.58 -9.13 -40.59
CA CYS A 51 -5.98 -9.40 -40.92
C CYS A 51 -6.82 -9.77 -39.69
N LYS A 52 -8.15 -9.68 -39.83
CA LYS A 52 -9.10 -10.03 -38.76
C LYS A 52 -8.96 -11.48 -38.27
N LYS A 53 -8.54 -12.40 -39.15
CA LYS A 53 -8.37 -13.81 -38.80
C LYS A 53 -7.15 -14.01 -37.90
N ALA A 54 -6.01 -13.37 -38.21
CA ALA A 54 -4.83 -13.35 -37.34
C ALA A 54 -5.18 -12.71 -35.99
N ALA A 55 -5.81 -11.54 -36.00
CA ALA A 55 -6.23 -10.85 -34.78
C ALA A 55 -7.13 -11.73 -33.89
N SER A 56 -8.10 -12.42 -34.49
CA SER A 56 -8.98 -13.33 -33.76
C SER A 56 -8.28 -14.59 -33.28
N ASP A 57 -7.32 -15.13 -34.03
CA ASP A 57 -6.60 -16.34 -33.62
C ASP A 57 -5.61 -16.06 -32.47
N LEU A 58 -5.11 -14.83 -32.36
CA LEU A 58 -4.13 -14.35 -31.37
C LEU A 58 -4.75 -13.61 -30.17
N ASP A 59 -6.06 -13.44 -30.14
CA ASP A 59 -6.73 -12.66 -29.09
C ASP A 59 -6.43 -13.22 -27.69
N GLY A 60 -5.98 -12.35 -26.78
CA GLY A 60 -5.54 -12.72 -25.43
C GLY A 60 -4.26 -13.57 -25.32
N LEU A 61 -3.76 -14.16 -26.41
CA LEU A 61 -2.61 -15.06 -26.41
C LEU A 61 -1.30 -14.41 -25.93
N PRO A 62 -0.95 -13.17 -26.34
CA PRO A 62 0.25 -12.50 -25.83
C PRO A 62 0.31 -12.41 -24.30
N LEU A 63 -0.82 -12.11 -23.65
CA LEU A 63 -0.90 -11.96 -22.20
C LEU A 63 -0.97 -13.30 -21.47
N SER A 64 -1.46 -14.35 -22.14
CA SER A 64 -1.61 -15.66 -21.52
C SER A 64 -0.31 -16.46 -21.51
N LEU A 65 0.53 -16.28 -22.53
CA LEU A 65 1.81 -16.98 -22.67
C LEU A 65 2.97 -16.26 -22.00
N ASN A 66 2.90 -14.94 -21.85
CA ASN A 66 3.99 -14.15 -21.29
C ASN A 66 3.74 -13.78 -19.83
N THR A 67 4.78 -13.92 -19.01
CA THR A 67 4.78 -13.40 -17.64
C THR A 67 4.94 -11.88 -17.68
N LEU A 68 4.08 -11.16 -16.96
CA LEU A 68 4.24 -9.72 -16.77
C LEU A 68 5.10 -9.45 -15.55
N THR A 69 6.21 -8.75 -15.72
CA THR A 69 7.13 -8.41 -14.65
C THR A 69 7.10 -6.93 -14.35
N PHE A 70 6.96 -6.60 -13.06
CA PHE A 70 6.95 -5.24 -12.54
C PHE A 70 8.08 -5.10 -11.53
N SER A 71 8.76 -3.95 -11.54
CA SER A 71 9.79 -3.63 -10.54
C SER A 71 9.43 -2.35 -9.81
N THR A 72 10.13 -2.04 -8.72
CA THR A 72 9.97 -0.73 -8.07
C THR A 72 10.40 0.38 -9.02
N ILE A 73 9.67 1.50 -9.01
CA ILE A 73 9.93 2.59 -9.94
C ILE A 73 10.43 3.82 -9.22
N TYR A 74 11.50 4.37 -9.77
CA TYR A 74 12.04 5.68 -9.48
C TYR A 74 12.10 6.50 -10.78
N SER A 75 11.60 7.74 -10.74
CA SER A 75 11.98 8.76 -11.70
C SER A 75 12.08 10.12 -10.99
N GLU A 76 12.94 11.01 -11.48
CA GLU A 76 13.06 12.36 -10.92
C GLU A 76 11.73 13.14 -11.00
N GLU A 77 10.96 12.90 -12.06
CA GLU A 77 9.65 13.51 -12.27
C GLU A 77 8.66 13.14 -11.16
N HIS A 78 8.60 11.87 -10.78
CA HIS A 78 7.63 11.38 -9.81
C HIS A 78 8.10 11.41 -8.35
N ARG A 79 9.41 11.61 -8.13
CA ARG A 79 10.07 11.56 -6.81
C ARG A 79 9.39 12.42 -5.74
N THR A 80 9.06 13.66 -6.09
CA THR A 80 8.42 14.59 -5.14
C THR A 80 7.02 14.14 -4.77
N THR A 81 6.24 13.72 -5.76
CA THR A 81 4.87 13.24 -5.58
C THR A 81 4.85 11.97 -4.72
N ALA A 82 5.71 10.98 -5.02
CA ALA A 82 5.81 9.75 -4.24
C ALA A 82 6.17 10.02 -2.77
N GLY A 83 7.19 10.86 -2.53
CA GLY A 83 7.65 11.17 -1.17
C GLY A 83 6.62 11.95 -0.34
N ARG A 84 5.96 12.94 -0.94
CA ARG A 84 4.90 13.69 -0.26
C ARG A 84 3.65 12.84 -0.04
N PHE A 85 3.33 11.94 -0.96
CA PHE A 85 2.27 10.94 -0.76
C PHE A 85 2.58 10.05 0.43
N ASN A 86 3.83 9.54 0.56
CA ASN A 86 4.26 8.76 1.72
C ASN A 86 3.96 9.49 3.04
N LEU A 87 4.44 10.72 3.16
CA LEU A 87 4.25 11.54 4.36
C LEU A 87 2.77 11.78 4.64
N MET A 88 1.97 12.05 3.61
CA MET A 88 0.54 12.26 3.78
C MET A 88 -0.15 11.01 4.35
N VAL A 89 0.07 9.83 3.75
CA VAL A 89 -0.57 8.59 4.22
C VAL A 89 -0.11 8.23 5.63
N GLU A 90 1.19 8.39 5.94
CA GLU A 90 1.71 8.15 7.28
C GLU A 90 1.11 9.10 8.32
N ARG A 91 1.05 10.40 8.02
CA ARG A 91 0.54 11.41 8.96
C ARG A 91 -0.95 11.34 9.16
N LEU A 92 -1.73 11.01 8.12
CA LEU A 92 -3.16 10.75 8.26
C LEU A 92 -3.41 9.58 9.22
N ASN A 93 -2.72 8.45 9.04
CA ASN A 93 -2.92 7.28 9.89
C ASN A 93 -2.45 7.52 11.33
N TRP A 94 -1.32 8.20 11.51
CA TRP A 94 -0.86 8.61 12.84
C TRP A 94 -1.88 9.53 13.53
N GLN A 95 -2.41 10.51 12.80
CA GLN A 95 -3.39 11.45 13.34
C GLN A 95 -4.71 10.76 13.69
N ARG A 96 -5.14 9.74 12.94
CA ARG A 96 -6.32 8.93 13.29
C ARG A 96 -6.16 8.21 14.63
N GLY A 97 -5.00 7.58 14.86
CA GLY A 97 -4.71 6.94 16.15
C GLY A 97 -4.75 7.94 17.31
N ARG A 98 -4.08 9.09 17.13
CA ARG A 98 -4.10 10.21 18.08
C ARG A 98 -5.50 10.72 18.38
N GLU A 99 -6.32 10.87 17.36
CA GLU A 99 -7.69 11.38 17.49
C GLU A 99 -8.59 10.38 18.22
N LEU A 100 -8.52 9.09 17.87
CA LEU A 100 -9.29 8.06 18.57
C LEU A 100 -8.94 8.01 20.05
N ASP A 101 -7.65 8.03 20.39
CA ASP A 101 -7.17 8.07 21.78
C ASP A 101 -7.65 9.32 22.51
N ALA A 102 -7.54 10.49 21.89
CA ALA A 102 -7.99 11.76 22.48
C ALA A 102 -9.50 11.78 22.70
N ILE A 103 -10.28 11.21 21.78
CA ILE A 103 -11.72 11.05 21.94
C ILE A 103 -12.04 10.13 23.13
N CYS A 104 -11.33 9.01 23.27
CA CYS A 104 -11.53 8.07 24.38
C CYS A 104 -11.19 8.71 25.75
N LEU A 105 -10.08 9.45 25.84
CA LEU A 105 -9.61 10.06 27.08
C LEU A 105 -10.56 11.14 27.64
N ASN A 106 -11.36 11.78 26.79
CA ASN A 106 -12.26 12.86 27.17
C ASN A 106 -13.73 12.40 27.24
N ASP A 107 -13.99 11.10 27.40
CA ASP A 107 -15.32 10.49 27.34
C ASP A 107 -16.11 10.87 26.06
N GLY A 108 -15.40 11.16 24.98
CA GLY A 108 -15.93 11.75 23.75
C GLY A 108 -16.56 10.76 22.77
N ILE A 109 -16.52 9.45 23.06
CA ILE A 109 -17.26 8.42 22.31
C ILE A 109 -18.76 8.52 22.62
N GLY A 110 -19.13 9.03 23.80
CA GLY A 110 -20.52 9.20 24.19
C GLY A 110 -21.06 7.98 24.91
N SER A 111 -22.20 7.47 24.44
CA SER A 111 -23.03 6.52 25.16
C SER A 111 -22.54 5.07 25.07
N ASP A 112 -23.04 4.22 25.97
CA ASP A 112 -22.71 2.79 26.01
C ASP A 112 -23.14 2.05 24.73
N GLU A 113 -24.14 2.57 24.02
CA GLU A 113 -24.57 2.04 22.72
C GLU A 113 -23.49 2.19 21.65
N VAL A 114 -22.80 3.34 21.58
CA VAL A 114 -21.71 3.55 20.60
C VAL A 114 -20.53 2.63 20.91
N TRP A 115 -20.25 2.39 22.18
CA TRP A 115 -19.23 1.41 22.60
C TRP A 115 -19.61 -0.02 22.22
N ALA A 116 -20.87 -0.41 22.40
CA ALA A 116 -21.36 -1.73 22.01
C ALA A 116 -21.25 -1.93 20.50
N GLU A 117 -21.63 -0.94 19.70
CA GLU A 117 -21.51 -0.99 18.24
C GLU A 117 -20.05 -1.06 17.78
N LEU A 118 -19.12 -0.33 18.43
CA LEU A 118 -17.68 -0.43 18.12
C LEU A 118 -17.16 -1.85 18.38
N LEU A 119 -17.57 -2.47 19.49
CA LEU A 119 -17.16 -3.82 19.87
C LEU A 119 -17.74 -4.87 18.92
N GLU A 120 -19.00 -4.70 18.49
CA GLU A 120 -19.66 -5.58 17.52
C GLU A 120 -19.03 -5.47 16.13
N ALA A 121 -18.73 -4.26 15.67
CA ALA A 121 -18.11 -4.02 14.36
C ALA A 121 -16.64 -4.45 14.31
N HIS A 122 -15.94 -4.43 15.46
CA HIS A 122 -14.49 -4.65 15.53
C HIS A 122 -14.09 -5.65 16.63
N PRO A 123 -14.57 -6.91 16.58
CA PRO A 123 -14.37 -7.88 17.65
C PRO A 123 -12.89 -8.24 17.87
N LYS A 124 -12.07 -8.24 16.82
CA LYS A 124 -10.60 -8.44 16.92
C LYS A 124 -9.93 -7.39 17.83
N PHE A 125 -10.49 -6.18 17.87
CA PHE A 125 -9.98 -5.06 18.66
C PHE A 125 -10.72 -4.86 19.99
N ALA A 126 -11.57 -5.82 20.40
CA ALA A 126 -12.29 -5.72 21.68
C ALA A 126 -11.38 -5.54 22.91
N PRO A 127 -10.23 -6.23 23.05
CA PRO A 127 -9.29 -5.98 24.15
C PRO A 127 -8.76 -4.55 24.13
N TYR A 128 -8.44 -4.02 22.95
CA TYR A 128 -7.94 -2.66 22.76
C TYR A 128 -9.01 -1.62 23.12
N LEU A 129 -10.22 -1.78 22.61
CA LEU A 129 -11.37 -0.90 22.92
C LEU A 129 -11.71 -0.91 24.41
N THR A 130 -11.67 -2.09 25.04
CA THR A 130 -11.90 -2.22 26.50
C THR A 130 -10.81 -1.51 27.29
N LEU A 131 -9.54 -1.63 26.88
CA LEU A 131 -8.43 -0.90 27.48
C LEU A 131 -8.64 0.62 27.36
N LEU A 132 -9.01 1.10 26.16
CA LEU A 132 -9.27 2.53 25.93
C LEU A 132 -10.42 3.05 26.78
N ARG A 133 -11.54 2.31 26.89
CA ARG A 133 -12.70 2.69 27.70
C ARG A 133 -12.38 2.78 29.19
N ASN A 134 -11.53 1.89 29.69
CA ASN A 134 -11.17 1.83 31.10
C ASN A 134 -9.96 2.72 31.47
N ARG A 135 -9.41 3.46 30.51
CA ARG A 135 -8.20 4.27 30.71
C ARG A 135 -8.54 5.50 31.55
N LYS A 136 -7.87 5.65 32.69
CA LYS A 136 -7.94 6.87 33.51
C LYS A 136 -7.10 7.98 32.87
N ALA A 137 -7.54 9.23 32.98
CA ALA A 137 -6.93 10.45 32.40
C ALA A 137 -5.43 10.67 32.71
N ASN A 138 -4.83 9.93 33.65
CA ASN A 138 -3.44 10.07 34.06
C ASN A 138 -2.44 9.18 33.30
N PHE A 139 -2.87 8.49 32.23
CA PHE A 139 -1.96 7.67 31.41
C PHE A 139 -1.22 8.54 30.39
N ASN A 140 0.10 8.69 30.56
CA ASN A 140 0.95 9.49 29.67
C ASN A 140 0.88 8.98 28.23
N PHE A 141 0.69 9.89 27.27
CA PHE A 141 0.56 9.64 25.82
C PHE A 141 1.68 8.78 25.21
N ALA A 142 2.87 8.78 25.84
CA ALA A 142 4.01 7.99 25.41
C ALA A 142 3.77 6.47 25.52
N HIS A 143 2.86 6.01 26.39
CA HIS A 143 2.71 4.60 26.69
C HIS A 143 1.78 3.79 25.76
N VAL A 144 0.99 4.40 24.87
CA VAL A 144 0.27 3.62 23.83
C VAL A 144 1.26 2.97 22.86
N ALA A 145 2.39 3.65 22.61
CA ALA A 145 3.50 3.07 21.87
C ALA A 145 4.17 1.90 22.63
N ASP A 146 3.96 1.77 23.93
CA ASP A 146 4.55 0.72 24.78
C ASP A 146 3.61 -0.46 25.04
N ILE A 147 2.29 -0.35 24.80
CA ILE A 147 1.33 -1.47 24.95
C ILE A 147 1.22 -2.25 23.62
N ASN A 148 2.38 -2.53 23.00
CA ASN A 148 2.45 -3.26 21.75
C ASN A 148 2.57 -4.76 21.99
N VAL A 149 1.56 -5.51 21.53
CA VAL A 149 1.58 -6.97 21.44
C VAL A 149 1.79 -7.45 19.99
N GLY A 150 2.35 -6.60 19.13
CA GLY A 150 2.61 -6.84 17.70
C GLY A 150 3.39 -5.68 17.05
N PRO A 151 3.47 -5.59 15.71
CA PRO A 151 4.15 -4.50 15.04
C PRO A 151 3.70 -3.14 15.60
N ASP A 152 4.61 -2.19 15.81
CA ASP A 152 4.36 -0.98 16.59
C ASP A 152 3.05 -0.28 16.20
N GLY A 153 2.12 -0.19 17.16
CA GLY A 153 0.81 0.43 17.04
C GLY A 153 -0.32 -0.48 16.58
N SER A 154 -0.09 -1.74 16.21
CA SER A 154 -1.11 -2.63 15.62
C SER A 154 -1.88 -3.51 16.61
N CYS A 155 -1.55 -3.44 17.90
CA CYS A 155 -2.19 -4.23 18.96
C CYS A 155 -2.15 -5.76 18.72
N GLY A 156 -1.13 -6.28 18.03
CA GLY A 156 -1.01 -7.70 17.73
C GLY A 156 -1.61 -8.13 16.39
N GLU A 157 -2.34 -7.24 15.71
CA GLU A 157 -2.93 -7.49 14.41
C GLU A 157 -2.03 -7.05 13.25
N THR A 158 -2.39 -7.41 12.03
CA THR A 158 -1.70 -6.92 10.82
C THR A 158 -1.82 -5.38 10.72
N PRO A 159 -0.74 -4.63 10.40
CA PRO A 159 -0.77 -3.16 10.38
C PRO A 159 -1.87 -2.55 9.51
N SER A 160 -2.14 -3.10 8.33
CA SER A 160 -3.25 -2.67 7.46
C SER A 160 -4.61 -2.82 8.11
N VAL A 161 -4.86 -3.92 8.82
CA VAL A 161 -6.11 -4.19 9.54
C VAL A 161 -6.31 -3.15 10.63
N PHE A 162 -5.25 -2.83 11.40
CA PHE A 162 -5.32 -1.79 12.42
C PHE A 162 -5.60 -0.40 11.83
N ARG A 163 -4.94 -0.02 10.73
CA ARG A 163 -5.21 1.25 10.03
C ARG A 163 -6.67 1.34 9.56
N ASN A 164 -7.22 0.25 9.02
CA ASN A 164 -8.62 0.18 8.61
C ASN A 164 -9.57 0.30 9.81
N PHE A 165 -9.26 -0.37 10.92
CA PHE A 165 -10.00 -0.21 12.17
C PHE A 165 -10.04 1.24 12.65
N LEU A 166 -8.89 1.92 12.72
CA LEU A 166 -8.85 3.33 13.14
C LEU A 166 -9.75 4.21 12.29
N HIS A 167 -9.72 4.03 10.97
CA HIS A 167 -10.57 4.78 10.05
C HIS A 167 -12.06 4.47 10.27
N SER A 168 -12.41 3.18 10.34
CA SER A 168 -13.79 2.72 10.56
C SER A 168 -14.37 3.20 11.89
N ALA A 169 -13.62 3.07 12.98
CA ALA A 169 -14.04 3.52 14.30
C ALA A 169 -14.30 5.03 14.34
N LEU A 170 -13.41 5.84 13.75
CA LEU A 170 -13.60 7.29 13.66
C LEU A 170 -14.79 7.68 12.77
N GLN A 171 -15.02 6.94 11.68
CA GLN A 171 -16.18 7.15 10.82
C GLN A 171 -17.49 6.87 11.58
N MET A 172 -17.53 5.80 12.37
CA MET A 172 -18.69 5.44 13.18
C MET A 172 -18.96 6.50 14.26
N ILE A 173 -17.92 6.95 14.97
CA ILE A 173 -18.03 8.04 15.96
C ILE A 173 -18.53 9.33 15.29
N LEU A 174 -18.03 9.67 14.10
CA LEU A 174 -18.47 10.85 13.36
C LEU A 174 -19.96 10.75 12.99
N TYR A 175 -20.40 9.59 12.51
CA TYR A 175 -21.79 9.34 12.16
C TYR A 175 -22.72 9.60 13.35
N HIS A 176 -22.42 9.04 14.52
CA HIS A 176 -23.19 9.26 15.75
C HIS A 176 -23.19 10.72 16.20
N ARG A 177 -22.06 11.42 16.08
CA ARG A 177 -21.96 12.86 16.40
C ARG A 177 -22.81 13.76 15.51
N GLN A 178 -23.06 13.33 14.27
CA GLN A 178 -23.86 14.07 13.29
C GLN A 178 -25.36 13.75 13.39
N GLN A 179 -25.75 12.72 14.14
CA GLN A 179 -27.16 12.44 14.36
C GLN A 179 -27.79 13.54 15.25
N PRO A 180 -28.93 14.12 14.86
CA PRO A 180 -29.66 15.06 15.69
C PRO A 180 -30.22 14.32 16.91
N ASP A 181 -29.70 14.63 18.10
CA ASP A 181 -30.05 13.90 19.31
C ASP A 181 -31.52 14.13 19.71
N LYS A 182 -32.29 13.05 19.91
CA LYS A 182 -33.65 13.09 20.49
C LYS A 182 -33.66 13.10 22.02
N LYS A 183 -32.59 12.76 22.73
CA LYS A 183 -32.59 12.71 24.21
C LYS A 183 -31.19 12.77 24.83
N GLN A 184 -30.45 13.87 24.65
CA GLN A 184 -29.33 14.17 25.55
C GLN A 184 -28.93 15.66 25.56
N SER A 185 -29.89 16.52 25.91
CA SER A 185 -29.56 17.82 26.50
C SER A 185 -29.16 17.62 27.98
N ARG A 186 -27.96 17.10 28.23
CA ARG A 186 -27.30 17.32 29.52
C ARG A 186 -26.08 18.18 29.26
N ASP A 187 -26.11 19.36 29.87
CA ASP A 187 -25.05 20.35 30.01
C ASP A 187 -23.69 19.95 29.41
N ARG A 188 -23.50 20.16 28.10
CA ARG A 188 -22.17 20.31 27.49
C ARG A 188 -21.59 21.67 27.89
N LYS A 189 -21.48 21.95 29.19
CA LYS A 189 -20.76 23.10 29.71
C LYS A 189 -19.32 22.67 30.03
N ASN A 190 -18.38 23.24 29.27
CA ASN A 190 -16.97 23.41 29.63
C ASN A 190 -16.09 22.17 29.82
N CYS A 191 -16.04 21.26 28.85
CA CYS A 191 -14.81 20.44 28.62
C CYS A 191 -14.08 20.80 27.32
N TYR A 192 -14.57 21.77 26.54
CA TYR A 192 -14.03 22.12 25.22
C TYR A 192 -13.17 23.39 25.19
N ALA A 193 -12.89 24.02 26.33
CA ALA A 193 -12.28 25.35 26.34
C ALA A 193 -10.74 25.36 26.19
N ASP A 194 -10.03 24.24 26.44
CA ASP A 194 -8.55 24.25 26.47
C ASP A 194 -7.85 23.41 25.39
N PHE A 195 -8.58 22.76 24.49
CA PHE A 195 -7.97 22.20 23.27
C PHE A 195 -8.46 22.93 22.03
N LYS A 196 -7.64 23.87 21.58
CA LYS A 196 -7.68 24.57 20.29
C LYS A 196 -7.47 23.62 19.07
N SER A 197 -7.91 22.37 19.15
CA SER A 197 -7.89 21.41 18.06
C SER A 197 -9.28 20.80 17.86
N SER A 198 -10.26 21.63 17.51
CA SER A 198 -11.35 21.13 16.67
C SER A 198 -10.79 20.88 15.27
N ILE A 199 -9.98 19.83 15.15
CA ILE A 199 -9.73 19.18 13.88
C ILE A 199 -11.11 18.79 13.34
N GLY A 200 -11.34 18.97 12.05
CA GLY A 200 -12.49 18.33 11.42
C GLY A 200 -12.24 16.83 11.42
N LEU A 201 -12.78 16.07 12.39
CA LEU A 201 -12.87 14.60 12.36
C LEU A 201 -13.35 14.13 10.97
N GLU A 202 -14.23 14.92 10.37
CA GLU A 202 -14.70 14.80 8.98
C GLU A 202 -13.57 14.80 7.93
N SER A 203 -12.55 15.65 8.04
CA SER A 203 -11.38 15.67 7.14
C SER A 203 -10.57 14.38 7.23
N LEU A 204 -10.32 13.90 8.46
CA LEU A 204 -9.54 12.68 8.71
C LEU A 204 -10.25 11.40 8.23
N VAL A 205 -11.58 11.39 8.31
CA VAL A 205 -12.41 10.30 7.80
C VAL A 205 -12.55 10.41 6.28
N LYS A 206 -12.89 11.58 5.72
CA LYS A 206 -13.12 11.70 4.27
C LYS A 206 -11.91 11.37 3.40
N LEU A 207 -10.70 11.76 3.81
CA LEU A 207 -9.50 11.48 3.04
C LEU A 207 -8.91 10.13 3.42
N ASN A 208 -9.18 9.09 2.65
CA ASN A 208 -8.65 7.73 2.86
C ASN A 208 -8.07 7.12 1.57
N PRO A 209 -6.92 7.60 1.09
CA PRO A 209 -6.31 7.06 -0.12
C PRO A 209 -5.82 5.63 0.08
N ASN A 210 -5.93 4.82 -0.99
CA ASN A 210 -5.33 3.50 -1.02
C ASN A 210 -3.81 3.61 -0.86
N PRO A 211 -3.17 2.82 0.01
CA PRO A 211 -1.73 2.91 0.25
C PRO A 211 -0.89 2.67 -1.03
N TRP A 212 -1.39 1.83 -1.95
CA TRP A 212 -0.78 1.51 -3.24
C TRP A 212 -1.11 2.49 -4.37
N ALA A 213 -1.75 3.63 -4.09
CA ALA A 213 -2.08 4.59 -5.14
C ALA A 213 -0.81 5.22 -5.78
N VAL A 214 -0.89 5.50 -7.08
CA VAL A 214 0.09 6.32 -7.81
C VAL A 214 -0.60 7.64 -8.17
N PRO A 215 -0.62 8.63 -7.26
CA PRO A 215 -1.40 9.85 -7.46
C PRO A 215 -0.78 10.78 -8.50
N SER A 216 -1.62 11.58 -9.17
CA SER A 216 -1.16 12.76 -9.89
C SER A 216 -0.72 13.84 -8.90
N ARG A 217 0.11 14.77 -9.37
CA ARG A 217 0.56 15.91 -8.56
C ARG A 217 -0.61 16.78 -8.13
N GLU A 218 -1.54 17.06 -9.03
CA GLU A 218 -2.70 17.92 -8.82
C GLU A 218 -3.61 17.35 -7.74
N TRP A 219 -3.89 16.04 -7.83
CA TRP A 219 -4.68 15.35 -6.82
C TRP A 219 -4.00 15.40 -5.46
N LEU A 220 -2.69 15.18 -5.40
CA LEU A 220 -1.94 15.19 -4.15
C LEU A 220 -1.93 16.56 -3.48
N GLU A 221 -1.70 17.64 -4.23
CA GLU A 221 -1.74 19.00 -3.67
C GLU A 221 -3.14 19.37 -3.17
N ALA A 222 -4.19 18.96 -3.89
CA ALA A 222 -5.57 19.16 -3.47
C ALA A 222 -5.88 18.36 -2.19
N ALA A 223 -5.46 17.09 -2.13
CA ALA A 223 -5.63 16.24 -0.96
C ALA A 223 -4.93 16.84 0.26
N ILE A 224 -3.65 17.21 0.15
CA ILE A 224 -2.89 17.85 1.24
C ILE A 224 -3.53 19.18 1.65
N SER A 225 -4.02 19.97 0.70
CA SER A 225 -4.65 21.26 1.01
C SER A 225 -5.98 21.11 1.75
N ASN A 226 -6.70 20.01 1.54
CA ASN A 226 -7.95 19.68 2.23
C ASN A 226 -7.74 18.96 3.58
N THR A 227 -6.48 18.65 3.93
CA THR A 227 -6.15 18.18 5.29
C THR A 227 -6.15 19.32 6.30
N ASP A 228 -6.29 18.94 7.57
CA ASP A 228 -6.16 19.85 8.70
C ASP A 228 -4.82 20.61 8.71
N CYS A 229 -4.81 21.82 9.28
CA CYS A 229 -3.64 22.70 9.29
C CYS A 229 -2.43 22.07 9.99
N TRP A 230 -2.65 21.23 11.00
CA TRP A 230 -1.60 20.48 11.69
C TRP A 230 -1.02 19.38 10.80
N VAL A 231 -1.88 18.58 10.15
CA VAL A 231 -1.44 17.52 9.23
C VAL A 231 -0.65 18.12 8.07
N LYS A 232 -1.17 19.19 7.46
CA LYS A 232 -0.49 19.92 6.38
C LYS A 232 0.84 20.51 6.83
N SER A 233 0.87 21.17 7.99
CA SER A 233 2.09 21.75 8.57
C SER A 233 3.13 20.68 8.84
N ASP A 234 2.72 19.54 9.41
CA ASP A 234 3.62 18.45 9.72
C ASP A 234 4.18 17.79 8.45
N ILE A 235 3.37 17.55 7.42
CA ILE A 235 3.85 17.09 6.11
C ILE A 235 4.91 18.05 5.57
N ASN A 236 4.66 19.36 5.58
CA ASN A 236 5.60 20.36 5.06
C ASN A 236 6.89 20.43 5.88
N ARG A 237 6.79 20.31 7.22
CA ARG A 237 7.92 20.29 8.14
C ARG A 237 8.82 19.07 7.90
N ASN A 238 8.24 17.89 7.79
CA ASN A 238 8.98 16.66 7.54
C ASN A 238 9.55 16.62 6.11
N TRP A 239 8.82 17.14 5.12
CA TRP A 239 9.33 17.23 3.74
C TRP A 239 10.55 18.16 3.63
N SER A 240 10.51 19.27 4.36
CA SER A 240 11.61 20.25 4.40
C SER A 240 12.72 19.87 5.37
N PHE A 241 12.60 18.73 6.05
CA PHE A 241 13.58 18.29 7.03
C PHE A 241 14.93 18.01 6.35
N SER A 242 15.98 18.60 6.94
CA SER A 242 17.34 18.52 6.43
C SER A 242 18.33 18.51 7.59
N ARG A 243 19.32 17.64 7.49
CA ARG A 243 20.52 17.54 8.33
C ARG A 243 21.73 17.33 7.41
N PRO A 244 22.98 17.56 7.88
CA PRO A 244 24.16 17.28 7.06
C PRO A 244 24.14 15.85 6.50
N GLY A 245 24.21 15.70 5.18
CA GLY A 245 24.14 14.40 4.50
C GLY A 245 22.75 13.79 4.36
N HIS A 246 21.69 14.43 4.86
CA HIS A 246 20.33 13.87 4.85
C HIS A 246 19.28 14.94 4.55
N GLN A 247 18.62 14.84 3.40
CA GLN A 247 17.51 15.73 3.05
C GLN A 247 16.36 14.89 2.49
N VAL A 248 15.23 14.85 3.22
CA VAL A 248 14.06 14.02 2.89
C VAL A 248 13.57 14.29 1.46
N SER A 249 13.51 15.57 1.08
CA SER A 249 13.13 16.01 -0.25
C SER A 249 14.14 15.72 -1.35
N LYS A 250 15.29 15.09 -1.06
CA LYS A 250 16.28 14.59 -2.03
C LYS A 250 16.41 13.08 -2.06
N LEU A 251 15.74 12.35 -1.16
CA LEU A 251 15.75 10.89 -1.16
C LEU A 251 15.05 10.33 -2.41
N LYS A 252 15.43 9.10 -2.77
CA LYS A 252 14.82 8.35 -3.87
C LYS A 252 13.52 7.70 -3.40
N HIS A 253 12.43 8.45 -3.44
CA HIS A 253 11.09 7.95 -3.16
C HIS A 253 10.58 7.14 -4.35
N ARG A 254 10.14 5.90 -4.10
CA ARG A 254 9.76 4.92 -5.13
C ARG A 254 8.36 4.41 -4.95
N TYR A 255 7.69 4.09 -6.05
CA TYR A 255 6.48 3.27 -6.01
C TYR A 255 6.86 1.79 -6.02
N SER A 256 6.12 0.99 -5.27
CA SER A 256 6.32 -0.47 -5.22
C SER A 256 5.97 -1.12 -6.56
N ALA A 257 6.52 -2.29 -6.85
CA ALA A 257 6.10 -3.07 -8.01
C ALA A 257 4.59 -3.36 -8.01
N ALA A 258 4.00 -3.65 -6.84
CA ALA A 258 2.56 -3.89 -6.70
C ALA A 258 1.70 -2.68 -7.12
N ALA A 259 2.03 -1.48 -6.65
CA ALA A 259 1.35 -0.23 -7.03
C ALA A 259 1.40 0.02 -8.55
N VAL A 260 2.55 -0.24 -9.18
CA VAL A 260 2.69 -0.12 -10.64
C VAL A 260 1.80 -1.14 -11.36
N ALA A 261 1.80 -2.39 -10.89
CA ALA A 261 0.94 -3.43 -11.44
C ALA A 261 -0.55 -3.09 -11.34
N ILE A 262 -0.97 -2.54 -10.20
CA ILE A 262 -2.36 -2.12 -9.98
C ILE A 262 -2.74 -1.00 -10.95
N ARG A 263 -1.92 0.05 -11.07
CA ARG A 263 -2.13 1.14 -12.04
C ARG A 263 -2.24 0.61 -13.48
N PHE A 264 -1.41 -0.37 -13.84
CA PHE A 264 -1.46 -0.99 -15.17
C PHE A 264 -2.77 -1.79 -15.36
N LEU A 265 -3.14 -2.65 -14.41
CA LEU A 265 -4.37 -3.46 -14.47
C LEU A 265 -5.64 -2.59 -14.52
N GLU A 266 -5.67 -1.48 -13.78
CA GLU A 266 -6.76 -0.49 -13.81
C GLU A 266 -6.97 0.10 -15.21
N SER A 267 -5.89 0.26 -15.99
CA SER A 267 -5.95 0.81 -17.34
C SER A 267 -6.42 -0.18 -18.42
N LEU A 268 -6.41 -1.48 -18.11
CA LEU A 268 -6.78 -2.53 -19.06
C LEU A 268 -8.30 -2.72 -19.15
N SER A 269 -8.75 -3.23 -20.30
CA SER A 269 -10.11 -3.75 -20.43
C SER A 269 -10.28 -5.05 -19.63
N HIS A 270 -11.52 -5.39 -19.27
CA HIS A 270 -11.85 -6.66 -18.63
C HIS A 270 -11.31 -7.86 -19.44
N ALA A 271 -11.52 -7.88 -20.76
CA ALA A 271 -11.06 -8.95 -21.64
C ALA A 271 -9.53 -9.13 -21.59
N ALA A 272 -8.76 -8.03 -21.59
CA ALA A 272 -7.31 -8.08 -21.49
C ALA A 272 -6.87 -8.65 -20.12
N ARG A 273 -7.50 -8.22 -19.02
CA ARG A 273 -7.21 -8.76 -17.69
C ARG A 273 -7.47 -10.26 -17.58
N MET A 274 -8.55 -10.74 -18.21
CA MET A 274 -8.88 -12.17 -18.29
C MET A 274 -7.87 -12.99 -19.12
N GLY A 275 -7.03 -12.34 -19.93
CA GLY A 275 -5.95 -13.00 -20.67
C GLY A 275 -4.70 -13.25 -19.84
N ILE A 276 -4.48 -12.48 -18.76
CA ILE A 276 -3.24 -12.56 -17.96
C ILE A 276 -3.22 -13.85 -17.14
N ARG A 277 -2.08 -14.54 -17.11
CA ARG A 277 -1.90 -15.78 -16.31
C ARG A 277 -0.90 -15.62 -15.19
N ARG A 278 0.16 -14.83 -15.38
CA ARG A 278 1.22 -14.69 -14.40
C ARG A 278 1.74 -13.27 -14.30
N ILE A 279 1.82 -12.77 -13.07
CA ILE A 279 2.46 -11.52 -12.71
C ILE A 279 3.61 -11.82 -11.74
N VAL A 280 4.77 -11.23 -12.00
CA VAL A 280 5.91 -11.20 -11.08
C VAL A 280 6.12 -9.77 -10.61
N LEU A 281 6.16 -9.57 -9.29
CA LEU A 281 6.39 -8.28 -8.67
C LEU A 281 7.76 -8.32 -7.98
N ASN A 282 8.73 -7.60 -8.51
CA ASN A 282 10.07 -7.46 -7.95
C ASN A 282 10.11 -6.21 -7.07
N GLU A 283 9.94 -6.40 -5.76
CA GLU A 283 10.13 -5.35 -4.76
C GLU A 283 11.62 -5.26 -4.41
N ASP A 284 12.39 -4.67 -5.32
CA ASP A 284 13.85 -4.58 -5.31
C ASP A 284 14.41 -3.37 -4.55
N TRP A 285 13.54 -2.41 -4.18
CA TRP A 285 13.88 -1.29 -3.30
C TRP A 285 12.73 -0.92 -2.37
N LYS A 286 13.05 -0.24 -1.26
CA LYS A 286 12.02 0.35 -0.38
C LYS A 286 11.11 1.31 -1.17
N ALA A 287 9.81 1.09 -1.04
CA ALA A 287 8.76 1.88 -1.66
C ALA A 287 7.90 2.64 -0.63
N VAL A 288 7.21 3.67 -1.11
CA VAL A 288 6.33 4.53 -0.31
C VAL A 288 4.99 3.85 -0.02
N GLY A 289 4.28 4.38 0.98
CA GLY A 289 2.86 4.11 1.18
C GLY A 289 2.55 2.79 1.89
N PHE A 290 3.43 2.29 2.77
CA PHE A 290 3.23 0.97 3.43
C PHE A 290 3.24 -0.18 2.43
N ALA A 291 4.32 -0.27 1.65
CA ALA A 291 4.48 -1.24 0.56
C ALA A 291 4.15 -2.68 0.95
N GLU A 292 4.37 -3.08 2.21
CA GLU A 292 4.01 -4.39 2.74
C GLU A 292 2.56 -4.80 2.41
N CYS A 293 1.59 -3.88 2.48
CA CYS A 293 0.17 -4.18 2.31
C CYS A 293 -0.33 -4.04 0.87
N HIS A 294 0.52 -3.65 -0.09
CA HIS A 294 0.07 -3.29 -1.45
C HIS A 294 -0.53 -4.46 -2.23
N ALA A 295 -0.21 -5.70 -1.85
CA ALA A 295 -0.83 -6.89 -2.44
C ALA A 295 -2.36 -6.95 -2.20
N MET A 296 -2.90 -6.23 -1.20
CA MET A 296 -4.35 -6.09 -1.03
C MET A 296 -5.04 -5.49 -2.25
N GLY A 297 -4.39 -4.56 -2.95
CA GLY A 297 -4.95 -3.94 -4.15
C GLY A 297 -5.03 -4.88 -5.36
N LEU A 298 -4.44 -6.08 -5.29
CA LEU A 298 -4.50 -7.09 -6.33
C LEU A 298 -5.67 -8.08 -6.15
N ILE A 299 -6.33 -8.05 -4.99
CA ILE A 299 -7.43 -8.97 -4.65
C ILE A 299 -8.54 -8.95 -5.71
N PRO A 300 -9.07 -7.78 -6.14
CA PRO A 300 -10.17 -7.75 -7.12
C PRO A 300 -9.80 -8.43 -8.44
N TYR A 301 -8.56 -8.29 -8.89
CA TYR A 301 -8.08 -8.87 -10.15
C TYR A 301 -7.90 -10.38 -10.06
N CYS A 302 -7.46 -10.88 -8.91
CA CYS A 302 -7.36 -12.33 -8.67
C CYS A 302 -8.75 -12.96 -8.52
N GLN A 303 -9.71 -12.24 -7.92
CA GLN A 303 -11.11 -12.69 -7.83
C GLN A 303 -11.79 -12.72 -9.20
N GLU A 304 -11.55 -11.70 -10.03
CA GLU A 304 -12.05 -11.59 -11.41
C GLU A 304 -11.47 -12.69 -12.32
N ASN A 305 -10.16 -12.96 -12.20
CA ASN A 305 -9.44 -13.93 -13.01
C ASN A 305 -8.84 -15.04 -12.13
N SER A 306 -9.56 -16.16 -12.01
CA SER A 306 -9.14 -17.32 -11.21
C SER A 306 -7.88 -18.04 -11.72
N LEU A 307 -7.44 -17.74 -12.94
CA LEU A 307 -6.20 -18.27 -13.52
C LEU A 307 -5.00 -17.34 -13.33
N LEU A 308 -5.21 -16.14 -12.74
CA LEU A 308 -4.14 -15.22 -12.44
C LEU A 308 -3.35 -15.69 -11.22
N PHE A 309 -2.04 -15.83 -11.41
CA PHE A 309 -1.08 -16.06 -10.33
C PHE A 309 -0.14 -14.87 -10.17
N VAL A 310 0.03 -14.41 -8.93
CA VAL A 310 0.93 -13.31 -8.56
C VAL A 310 2.08 -13.86 -7.70
N ASP A 311 3.30 -13.72 -8.19
CA ASP A 311 4.55 -14.06 -7.50
C ASP A 311 5.21 -12.76 -7.04
N ARG A 312 5.13 -12.45 -5.74
CA ARG A 312 5.73 -11.25 -5.15
C ARG A 312 7.09 -11.58 -4.53
N ARG A 313 8.14 -11.07 -5.14
CA ARG A 313 9.54 -11.27 -4.74
C ARG A 313 10.05 -10.01 -4.05
N VAL A 314 10.59 -10.16 -2.85
CA VAL A 314 10.98 -9.03 -2.00
C VAL A 314 12.45 -9.15 -1.63
N ASP A 315 13.25 -8.16 -2.04
CA ASP A 315 14.66 -8.08 -1.67
C ASP A 315 14.77 -7.75 -0.17
N MET A 316 15.38 -8.64 0.60
CA MET A 316 15.50 -8.47 2.04
C MET A 316 16.37 -7.25 2.41
N TRP A 317 17.47 -7.02 1.69
CA TRP A 317 18.44 -6.00 2.05
C TRP A 317 17.99 -4.60 1.63
N ARG A 318 17.54 -4.45 0.38
CA ARG A 318 17.19 -3.18 -0.23
C ARG A 318 15.75 -2.74 0.06
N THR A 319 14.87 -3.68 0.42
CA THR A 319 13.46 -3.38 0.69
C THR A 319 13.11 -3.55 2.16
N VAL A 320 13.38 -4.71 2.77
CA VAL A 320 12.94 -5.02 4.13
C VAL A 320 13.82 -4.31 5.18
N PHE A 321 15.14 -4.38 5.04
CA PHE A 321 16.10 -3.91 6.05
C PHE A 321 16.63 -2.48 5.86
N GLN A 322 16.34 -1.79 4.75
CA GLN A 322 16.63 -0.34 4.60
C GLN A 322 15.82 0.57 5.54
N THR A 323 15.06 -0.02 6.46
CA THR A 323 14.20 0.67 7.43
C THR A 323 14.92 1.05 8.73
N THR A 324 16.24 0.89 8.78
CA THR A 324 17.03 1.11 9.99
C THR A 324 18.30 1.87 9.68
N THR A 325 18.40 3.07 10.24
CA THR A 325 19.59 3.54 10.97
C THR A 325 19.16 4.68 11.87
N ILE A 326 19.25 4.41 13.18
CA ILE A 326 19.19 5.35 14.31
C ILE A 326 17.78 5.67 14.83
N PHE A 327 17.47 5.09 16.00
CA PHE A 327 16.58 5.55 17.06
C PHE A 327 15.50 6.59 16.67
N GLY A 328 14.27 6.12 16.49
CA GLY A 328 13.06 6.94 16.57
C GLY A 328 12.77 7.84 15.36
N SER A 329 13.70 8.04 14.42
CA SER A 329 13.39 8.66 13.13
C SER A 329 12.93 7.61 12.12
N LYS A 330 11.68 7.73 11.68
CA LYS A 330 11.06 6.93 10.62
C LYS A 330 11.60 7.30 9.21
N ASP A 331 12.87 7.66 9.10
CA ASP A 331 13.44 8.14 7.83
C ASP A 331 14.37 7.08 7.20
N PRO A 332 14.39 6.95 5.86
CA PRO A 332 15.30 6.05 5.18
C PRO A 332 16.73 6.60 5.25
N VAL A 333 17.66 5.72 5.65
CA VAL A 333 19.10 5.84 5.40
C VAL A 333 19.76 7.04 6.07
N MET A 334 20.08 6.88 7.35
CA MET A 334 21.36 7.43 7.83
C MET A 334 22.47 6.45 7.41
N PRO A 335 23.69 6.90 7.07
CA PRO A 335 24.82 5.99 7.00
C PRO A 335 24.91 5.26 8.34
N PRO A 336 25.01 3.92 8.38
CA PRO A 336 25.32 3.24 9.64
C PRO A 336 26.60 3.87 10.19
N LYS A 337 26.62 4.18 11.48
CA LYS A 337 27.90 4.46 12.12
C LYS A 337 28.72 3.17 12.04
N ASP A 338 30.04 3.27 11.97
CA ASP A 338 30.93 2.13 11.76
C ASP A 338 30.76 0.99 12.80
N ASP A 339 30.11 1.26 13.95
CA ASP A 339 29.79 0.31 15.02
C ASP A 339 28.30 -0.13 15.09
N ASP A 340 27.44 0.30 14.16
CA ASP A 340 25.99 -0.01 14.20
C ASP A 340 25.72 -1.42 13.65
N SER A 341 25.57 -2.40 14.54
CA SER A 341 25.01 -3.71 14.18
C SER A 341 23.50 -3.62 13.95
N LEU A 342 22.96 -4.34 12.95
CA LEU A 342 21.51 -4.49 12.77
C LEU A 342 20.94 -5.40 13.88
N PRO A 343 20.19 -4.88 14.88
CA PRO A 343 19.73 -5.69 15.99
C PRO A 343 18.76 -6.78 15.51
N ALA A 344 18.90 -8.00 16.04
CA ALA A 344 18.09 -9.16 15.62
C ALA A 344 16.57 -8.89 15.70
N HIS A 345 16.11 -8.14 16.70
CA HIS A 345 14.70 -7.78 16.82
C HIS A 345 14.21 -6.92 15.65
N GLN A 346 15.05 -6.05 15.07
CA GLN A 346 14.69 -5.24 13.91
C GLN A 346 14.57 -6.09 12.65
N ILE A 347 15.43 -7.10 12.49
CA ILE A 347 15.36 -8.06 11.37
C ILE A 347 14.04 -8.83 11.43
N SER A 348 13.79 -9.53 12.54
CA SER A 348 12.60 -10.36 12.72
C SER A 348 11.33 -9.53 12.60
N TYR A 349 11.30 -8.35 13.22
CA TYR A 349 10.16 -7.44 13.15
C TYR A 349 9.83 -7.04 11.71
N ARG A 350 10.82 -6.60 10.94
CA ARG A 350 10.58 -6.08 9.57
C ARG A 350 10.12 -7.19 8.63
N ALA A 351 10.71 -8.38 8.74
CA ALA A 351 10.23 -9.53 7.99
C ALA A 351 8.80 -9.95 8.41
N ALA A 352 8.52 -9.95 9.73
CA ALA A 352 7.22 -10.32 10.26
C ALA A 352 6.08 -9.43 9.74
N VAL A 353 6.32 -8.13 9.53
CA VAL A 353 5.32 -7.21 8.94
C VAL A 353 4.90 -7.67 7.54
N TRP A 354 5.85 -8.01 6.66
CA TRP A 354 5.56 -8.51 5.32
C TRP A 354 4.84 -9.85 5.34
N ILE A 355 5.23 -10.75 6.25
CA ILE A 355 4.58 -12.05 6.43
C ILE A 355 3.14 -11.87 6.90
N ALA A 356 2.90 -11.02 7.91
CA ALA A 356 1.58 -10.76 8.46
C ALA A 356 0.63 -10.17 7.41
N GLU A 357 1.10 -9.20 6.61
CA GLU A 357 0.34 -8.63 5.50
C GLU A 357 0.01 -9.67 4.42
N ALA A 358 0.94 -10.56 4.08
CA ALA A 358 0.69 -11.64 3.13
C ALA A 358 -0.31 -12.69 3.66
N VAL A 359 -0.23 -13.04 4.95
CA VAL A 359 -1.20 -13.94 5.59
C VAL A 359 -2.60 -13.32 5.59
N GLU A 360 -2.71 -12.02 5.84
CA GLU A 360 -3.99 -11.33 5.89
C GLU A 360 -4.71 -11.29 4.54
N LEU A 361 -3.99 -11.43 3.41
CA LEU A 361 -4.61 -11.47 2.08
C LEU A 361 -5.69 -12.55 1.99
N ALA A 362 -5.49 -13.72 2.60
CA ALA A 362 -6.47 -14.80 2.59
C ALA A 362 -7.76 -14.38 3.33
N ASN A 363 -7.62 -13.71 4.48
CA ASN A 363 -8.76 -13.18 5.24
C ASN A 363 -9.46 -12.05 4.49
N ALA A 364 -8.72 -11.24 3.73
CA ALA A 364 -9.21 -10.16 2.90
C ALA A 364 -9.85 -10.65 1.57
N GLY A 365 -9.87 -11.96 1.30
CA GLY A 365 -10.56 -12.55 0.15
C GLY A 365 -9.68 -12.83 -1.07
N MET A 366 -8.35 -12.86 -0.93
CA MET A 366 -7.45 -13.34 -1.97
C MET A 366 -7.74 -14.83 -2.26
N PRO A 367 -7.98 -15.23 -3.53
CA PRO A 367 -8.21 -16.63 -3.88
C PRO A 367 -7.05 -17.55 -3.47
N ARG A 368 -7.40 -18.78 -3.10
CA ARG A 368 -6.37 -19.78 -2.73
C ARG A 368 -5.52 -20.11 -3.95
N GLY A 369 -4.20 -20.08 -3.76
CA GLY A 369 -3.24 -20.43 -4.82
C GLY A 369 -3.00 -19.33 -5.85
N SER A 370 -3.60 -18.13 -5.72
CA SER A 370 -3.37 -17.02 -6.65
C SER A 370 -2.20 -16.11 -6.25
N PHE A 371 -1.59 -16.31 -5.08
CA PHE A 371 -0.54 -15.43 -4.56
C PHE A 371 0.57 -16.21 -3.85
N ALA A 372 1.82 -15.78 -4.05
CA ALA A 372 2.98 -16.20 -3.29
C ALA A 372 3.84 -14.98 -2.88
N LEU A 373 4.41 -15.04 -1.68
CA LEU A 373 5.43 -14.11 -1.20
C LEU A 373 6.76 -14.87 -1.09
N THR A 374 7.79 -14.37 -1.77
CA THR A 374 9.15 -14.93 -1.76
C THR A 374 10.11 -13.86 -1.25
N PHE A 375 10.89 -14.17 -0.22
CA PHE A 375 11.99 -13.31 0.21
C PHE A 375 13.27 -13.72 -0.51
N GLU A 376 13.96 -12.74 -1.09
CA GLU A 376 15.21 -12.94 -1.81
C GLU A 376 16.35 -12.23 -1.07
N GLY A 377 17.46 -12.94 -0.87
CA GLY A 377 18.70 -12.36 -0.40
C GLY A 377 19.69 -12.28 -1.56
N ASP A 378 20.17 -11.08 -1.88
CA ASP A 378 21.27 -10.93 -2.82
C ASP A 378 22.56 -11.52 -2.21
N SER A 379 23.31 -12.29 -3.01
CA SER A 379 24.65 -12.78 -2.66
C SER A 379 25.73 -11.70 -2.85
N THR A 380 25.38 -10.58 -3.49
CA THR A 380 26.26 -9.45 -3.76
C THR A 380 25.87 -8.22 -2.93
N CYS A 381 26.32 -8.19 -1.67
CA CYS A 381 26.25 -7.02 -0.77
C CYS A 381 26.93 -5.73 -1.29
N ALA A 382 27.42 -5.70 -2.53
CA ALA A 382 28.30 -4.64 -3.05
C ALA A 382 27.59 -3.33 -3.40
N ASN A 383 26.26 -3.33 -3.59
CA ASN A 383 25.51 -2.15 -4.07
C ASN A 383 24.47 -1.64 -3.04
N ILE A 384 24.71 -1.85 -1.74
CA ILE A 384 23.78 -1.48 -0.67
C ILE A 384 23.91 0.01 -0.27
N PHE A 385 24.98 0.69 -0.68
CA PHE A 385 25.30 2.07 -0.27
C PHE A 385 25.20 3.08 -1.42
#